data_AF-A0AAN9FZK0-F1
#
_entry.id   AF-A0AAN9FZK0-F1
#
_cell.length_a   1.000
_cell.length_b   1.000
_cell.length_c   1.000
_cell.angle_alpha   90.00
_cell.angle_beta   90.00
_cell.angle_gamma   90.00
#
_symmetry.space_group_name_H-M   'P 1'
#
loop_
_entity.id
_entity.type
_entity.pdbx_description
1 polymer ?
#
loop_
_entity_poly.entity_id
_entity_poly.type
_entity_poly.pdbx_seq_one_letter_code
_entity_poly.pdbx_strand_id
1 'polypeptide(L)' 'MPPRRKLNKFEKGRAVAWFQDGVPKREVARRLHVSVSVIVRLIQRFTATGRIQERRTLGDQRRQLYVKIVSLND' A
#
# COMPACT_ATOMS: atom_id res chain seq x y z
N MET A 1 -6.91 15.91 -20.23
CA MET A 1 -7.27 15.16 -19.00
C MET A 1 -6.00 15.02 -18.15
N PRO A 2 -5.97 15.49 -16.89
CA PRO A 2 -4.77 15.36 -16.05
C PRO A 2 -4.46 13.88 -15.76
N PRO A 3 -3.18 13.51 -15.60
CA PRO A 3 -2.79 12.12 -15.33
C PRO A 3 -3.38 11.63 -14.00
N ARG A 4 -3.87 10.38 -13.99
CA ARG A 4 -4.40 9.75 -12.78
C ARG A 4 -3.27 9.57 -11.76
N ARG A 5 -3.29 10.31 -10.66
CA ARG A 5 -2.33 10.16 -9.54
C ARG A 5 -2.34 8.71 -9.06
N LYS A 6 -1.18 8.07 -9.09
CA LYS A 6 -0.98 6.72 -8.54
C LYS A 6 -0.41 6.84 -7.13
N LEU A 7 -1.01 6.13 -6.17
CA LEU A 7 -0.42 6.00 -4.83
C LEU A 7 0.89 5.19 -4.93
N ASN A 8 1.95 5.68 -4.32
CA ASN A 8 3.20 4.94 -4.19
C ASN A 8 3.10 3.85 -3.09
N LYS A 9 4.14 3.02 -2.94
CA LYS A 9 4.13 1.91 -1.96
C LYS A 9 3.87 2.40 -0.52
N PHE A 10 4.49 3.50 -0.13
CA PHE A 10 4.38 4.05 1.22
C PHE A 10 3.01 4.65 1.48
N GLU A 11 2.44 5.37 0.51
CA GLU A 11 1.07 5.91 0.61
C GLU A 11 0.03 4.78 0.70
N LYS A 12 0.19 3.70 -0.07
CA LYS A 12 -0.68 2.52 0.06
C LYS A 12 -0.54 1.85 1.43
N GLY A 13 0.69 1.74 1.94
CA GLY A 13 0.97 1.23 3.28
C GLY A 13 0.26 2.05 4.36
N ARG A 14 0.41 3.38 4.33
CA ARG A 14 -0.26 4.31 5.25
C ARG A 14 -1.78 4.22 5.18
N ALA A 15 -2.34 4.11 3.97
CA ALA A 15 -3.79 3.97 3.80
C ALA A 15 -4.34 2.71 4.49
N VAL A 16 -3.60 1.59 4.40
CA VAL A 16 -3.98 0.33 5.04
C VAL A 16 -3.81 0.41 6.55
N ALA A 17 -2.70 0.96 7.05
CA ALA A 17 -2.48 1.16 8.48
C ALA A 17 -3.60 1.99 9.11
N TRP A 18 -3.90 3.17 8.55
CA TRP A 18 -5.00 4.00 9.03
C TRP A 18 -6.36 3.32 8.97
N PHE A 19 -6.62 2.51 7.94
CA PHE A 19 -7.85 1.72 7.89
C PHE A 19 -7.92 0.68 9.01
N GLN A 20 -6.81 0.01 9.33
CA GLN A 20 -6.72 -0.93 10.45
C GLN A 20 -6.88 -0.23 11.80
N ASP A 21 -6.40 1.01 11.92
CA ASP A 21 -6.59 1.88 13.10
C ASP A 21 -8.03 2.45 13.21
N GLY A 22 -8.94 2.04 12.33
CA GLY A 22 -10.34 2.46 12.35
C GLY A 22 -10.63 3.81 11.68
N VAL A 23 -9.64 4.43 11.01
CA VAL A 23 -9.86 5.69 10.30
C VAL A 23 -10.83 5.47 9.14
N PRO A 24 -11.89 6.29 9.00
CA PRO A 24 -12.85 6.17 7.91
C PRO A 24 -12.19 6.31 6.53
N LYS A 25 -12.60 5.49 5.56
CA LYS A 25 -12.05 5.50 4.20
C LYS A 25 -12.10 6.88 3.52
N ARG A 26 -13.13 7.67 3.83
CA ARG A 26 -13.27 9.07 3.35
C ARG A 26 -12.18 9.98 3.90
N GLU A 27 -11.83 9.82 5.17
CA GLU A 27 -10.77 10.59 5.82
C GLU A 27 -9.39 10.19 5.30
N VAL A 28 -9.15 8.89 5.11
CA VAL A 28 -7.93 8.39 4.44
C VAL A 28 -7.77 9.00 3.04
N ALA A 29 -8.86 9.05 2.27
CA ALA A 29 -8.85 9.62 0.92
C ALA A 29 -8.53 11.12 0.93
N ARG A 30 -9.10 11.86 1.89
CA ARG A 30 -8.82 13.29 2.11
C ARG A 30 -7.34 13.52 2.43
N ARG A 31 -6.78 12.77 3.40
CA ARG A 31 -5.37 12.88 3.81
C ARG A 31 -4.38 12.57 2.69
N LEU A 32 -4.74 11.67 1.78
CA LEU A 32 -3.89 11.28 0.65
C LEU A 32 -4.21 12.06 -0.65
N HIS A 33 -5.17 12.98 -0.61
CA HIS A 33 -5.64 13.74 -1.77
C HIS A 33 -5.97 12.85 -2.98
N VAL A 34 -6.72 11.78 -2.72
CA VAL A 34 -7.24 10.86 -3.74
C VAL A 34 -8.75 10.70 -3.62
N SER A 35 -9.38 10.16 -4.66
CA SER A 35 -10.80 9.84 -4.57
C SER A 35 -11.05 8.67 -3.61
N VAL A 36 -12.22 8.68 -2.97
CA VAL A 36 -12.64 7.61 -2.05
C VAL A 36 -12.62 6.25 -2.75
N SER A 37 -12.99 6.18 -4.02
CA SER A 37 -12.96 4.94 -4.83
C SER A 37 -11.57 4.33 -4.95
N VAL A 38 -10.49 5.12 -4.93
CA VAL A 38 -9.12 4.60 -4.91
C VAL A 38 -8.83 3.87 -3.61
N ILE A 39 -9.24 4.45 -2.48
CA ILE A 39 -9.08 3.82 -1.16
C ILE A 39 -9.95 2.56 -1.05
N VAL A 40 -11.20 2.61 -1.50
CA VAL A 40 -12.09 1.42 -1.49
C VAL A 40 -11.46 0.26 -2.26
N ARG A 41 -10.99 0.50 -3.48
CA ARG A 41 -10.33 -0.54 -4.30
C ARG A 41 -9.06 -1.07 -3.65
N LEU A 42 -8.26 -0.21 -3.04
CA LEU A 42 -7.05 -0.61 -2.34
C LEU A 42 -7.37 -1.51 -1.15
N ILE A 43 -8.33 -1.11 -0.30
CA ILE A 43 -8.73 -1.89 0.87
C ILE A 43 -9.37 -3.22 0.46
N GLN A 44 -10.27 -3.24 -0.53
CA GLN A 44 -10.86 -4.49 -1.03
C GLN A 44 -9.80 -5.47 -1.53
N ARG A 45 -8.78 -4.97 -2.25
CA ARG A 45 -7.66 -5.81 -2.69
C ARG A 45 -6.84 -6.32 -1.51
N PHE A 46 -6.57 -5.47 -0.53
CA PHE A 46 -5.84 -5.85 0.67
C PHE A 46 -6.61 -6.90 1.48
N THR A 47 -7.91 -6.73 1.71
CA THR A 47 -8.74 -7.71 2.43
C THR A 47 -8.83 -9.04 1.69
N ALA A 48 -8.83 -9.03 0.34
CA ALA A 48 -8.90 -10.25 -0.45
C ALA A 48 -7.57 -11.00 -0.56
N THR A 49 -6.42 -10.31 -0.49
CA THR A 49 -5.11 -10.90 -0.84
C THR A 49 -4.06 -10.81 0.26
N GLY A 50 -4.31 -10.01 1.30
CA GLY A 50 -3.32 -9.60 2.30
C GLY A 50 -2.19 -8.73 1.74
N ARG A 51 -2.27 -8.29 0.47
CA ARG A 51 -1.16 -7.62 -0.23
C ARG A 51 -1.50 -6.18 -0.62
N ILE A 52 -0.55 -5.29 -0.35
CA ILE A 52 -0.62 -3.86 -0.68
C ILE A 52 0.00 -3.58 -2.07
N GLN A 53 0.92 -4.44 -2.51
CA GLN A 53 1.56 -4.36 -3.83
C GLN A 53 0.85 -5.22 -4.87
N GLU A 54 0.92 -4.77 -6.13
CA GLU A 54 0.63 -5.63 -7.28
C GLU A 54 1.69 -6.73 -7.37
N ARG A 55 1.30 -7.88 -7.93
CA ARG A 55 2.17 -9.05 -8.11
C ARG A 55 3.47 -8.58 -8.78
N ARG A 56 4.59 -8.69 -8.07
CA ARG A 56 5.91 -8.37 -8.63
C ARG A 56 6.16 -9.31 -9.81
N THR A 57 6.48 -8.76 -10.97
CA THR A 57 7.18 -9.50 -12.03
C THR A 57 8.50 -10.04 -11.46
N LEU A 58 8.89 -11.25 -11.86
CA LEU A 58 9.92 -12.08 -11.24
C LEU A 58 11.29 -11.39 -11.01
N GLY A 59 11.60 -10.29 -11.71
CA GLY A 59 12.88 -9.57 -11.57
C GLY A 59 13.09 -8.81 -10.25
N ASP A 60 12.04 -8.57 -9.45
CA ASP A 60 12.11 -7.68 -8.27
C ASP A 60 12.40 -8.44 -6.94
N GLN A 61 12.62 -9.77 -7.01
CA GLN A 61 12.92 -10.61 -5.84
C GLN A 61 14.37 -10.48 -5.33
N ARG A 62 15.32 -10.07 -6.18
CA ARG A 62 16.75 -10.05 -5.85
C ARG A 62 17.17 -9.01 -4.80
N ARG A 63 16.32 -8.01 -4.51
CA ARG A 63 16.62 -6.95 -3.53
C ARG A 63 16.17 -7.26 -2.09
N GLN A 64 15.30 -8.25 -1.85
CA GLN A 64 14.83 -8.56 -0.50
C GLN A 64 15.74 -9.52 0.28
N LEU A 65 16.54 -10.34 -0.41
CA LEU A 65 17.51 -11.22 0.27
C LEU A 65 18.61 -10.44 1.00
N TYR A 66 18.94 -9.22 0.56
CA TYR A 66 19.98 -8.40 1.19
C TYR A 66 19.53 -7.69 2.48
N VAL A 67 18.24 -7.41 2.65
CA VAL A 67 17.73 -6.71 3.84
C VAL A 67 17.46 -7.67 5.00
N LYS A 68 17.26 -8.96 4.71
CA LYS A 68 16.89 -9.96 5.72
C LYS A 68 18.08 -10.55 6.49
N ILE A 69 19.31 -10.40 6.00
CA ILE A 69 20.51 -10.99 6.63
C ILE A 69 21.08 -10.07 7.73
N VAL A 70 20.74 -8.78 7.75
CA VAL A 70 21.39 -7.78 8.62
C VAL A 70 20.67 -7.57 9.97
N SER A 71 19.49 -8.15 10.21
CA SER A 71 18.71 -7.94 11.45
C SER A 71 18.56 -9.19 12.34
N LEU A 72 19.51 -10.11 12.32
CA LEU A 72 19.59 -11.24 13.25
C LEU A 72 20.93 -11.17 14.00
N ASN A 73 21.09 -10.15 14.82
CA ASN A 73 22.13 -10.03 15.87
C ASN A 73 21.78 -8.81 16.75
N ASP A 74 20.72 -8.94 17.56
CA ASP A 74 20.50 -8.22 18.82
C ASP A 74 19.47 -9.00 19.63
#